data_AF-M9LNH4-F1
#
_entry.id   AF-M9LNH4-F1
#
_cell.length_a   1.000
_cell.length_b   1.000
_cell.length_c   1.000
_cell.angle_alpha   90.00
_cell.angle_beta   90.00
_cell.angle_gamma   90.00
#
_symmetry.space_group_name_H-M   'P 1'
#
loop_
_entity.id
_entity.type
_entity.pdbx_description
1 polymer ?
#
loop_
_entity_poly.entity_id
_entity_poly.type
_entity_poly.pdbx_seq_one_letter_code
_entity_poly.pdbx_strand_id
1 'polypeptide(L)'
;MKSLDDSYAQAALDSVQRAADSGYGQAYGSLCHRFPAMVLLNGLRLTTAFYQAQTKDAHTQYIRDLGIAIGIQDWGKLPENSMEYRNATRSALRAAIWFKRYAEAILKVRNARESEQ
;
A
#
# COMPACT_ATOMS: atom_id res chain seq x y z
N MET A 1 -6.06 11.97 21.65
CA MET A 1 -5.26 10.83 21.13
C MET A 1 -5.74 10.56 19.71
N LYS A 2 -4.93 10.79 18.67
CA LYS A 2 -5.35 10.49 17.28
C LYS A 2 -5.40 8.97 17.10
N SER A 3 -6.43 8.46 16.40
CA SER A 3 -6.55 7.02 16.14
C SER A 3 -5.44 6.57 15.17
N LEU A 4 -4.99 5.32 15.27
CA LEU A 4 -4.07 4.73 14.28
C LEU A 4 -4.66 4.82 12.86
N ASP A 5 -5.97 4.65 12.73
CA ASP A 5 -6.63 4.78 11.42
C ASP A 5 -6.57 6.22 10.89
N ASP A 6 -6.62 7.24 11.75
CA ASP A 6 -6.45 8.65 11.34
C ASP A 6 -5.03 8.88 10.81
N SER A 7 -4.02 8.31 11.46
CA SER A 7 -2.63 8.40 10.98
C SER A 7 -2.43 7.70 9.64
N TYR A 8 -3.03 6.53 9.44
CA TYR A 8 -2.97 5.83 8.17
C TYR A 8 -3.71 6.58 7.07
N ALA A 9 -4.87 7.14 7.38
CA ALA A 9 -5.64 7.95 6.45
C ALA A 9 -4.85 9.19 5.99
N GLN A 10 -4.21 9.91 6.92
CA GLN A 10 -3.41 11.08 6.56
C GLN A 10 -2.20 10.71 5.70
N ALA A 11 -1.43 9.69 6.12
CA ALA A 11 -0.27 9.25 5.36
C ALA A 11 -0.64 8.75 3.96
N ALA A 12 -1.77 8.04 3.83
CA ALA A 12 -2.30 7.59 2.54
C ALA A 12 -2.75 8.76 1.66
N LEU A 13 -3.45 9.74 2.23
CA LEU A 13 -3.90 10.93 1.50
C LEU A 13 -2.72 11.70 0.90
N ASP A 14 -1.72 12.02 1.73
CA ASP A 14 -0.55 12.78 1.31
C ASP A 14 0.22 12.03 0.20
N SER A 15 0.34 10.71 0.33
CA SER A 15 1.05 9.87 -0.63
C SER A 15 0.32 9.75 -1.96
N VAL A 16 -1.00 9.59 -1.93
CA VAL A 16 -1.82 9.51 -3.15
C VAL A 16 -1.87 10.86 -3.86
N GLN A 17 -1.92 11.99 -3.13
CA GLN A 17 -1.82 13.32 -3.73
C GLN A 17 -0.47 13.52 -4.43
N ARG A 18 0.65 13.17 -3.78
CA ARG A 18 1.97 13.20 -4.43
C ARG A 18 2.04 12.32 -5.67
N ALA A 19 1.39 11.15 -5.64
CA ALA A 19 1.32 10.26 -6.80
C ALA A 19 0.40 10.80 -7.91
N ALA A 20 -0.59 11.64 -7.59
CA ALA A 20 -1.45 12.30 -8.58
C ALA A 20 -0.66 13.34 -9.39
N ASP A 21 0.25 14.05 -8.73
CA ASP A 21 1.14 15.03 -9.36
C ASP A 21 2.33 14.37 -10.09
N SER A 22 2.46 13.04 -10.00
CA SER A 22 3.54 12.30 -10.65
C SER A 22 3.11 11.70 -11.99
N GLY A 23 4.08 11.41 -12.86
CA GLY A 23 3.83 10.72 -14.14
C GLY A 23 3.38 9.25 -14.01
N TYR A 24 3.27 8.72 -12.79
CA TYR A 24 2.97 7.30 -12.52
C TYR A 24 1.71 7.06 -11.68
N GLY A 25 0.86 8.07 -11.48
CA GLY A 25 -0.34 7.97 -10.63
C GLY A 25 -1.26 6.78 -10.95
N GLN A 26 -1.59 6.53 -12.22
CA GLN A 26 -2.45 5.40 -12.63
C GLN A 26 -1.86 4.03 -12.22
N ALA A 27 -0.55 3.85 -12.42
CA ALA A 27 0.15 2.64 -12.01
C ALA A 27 0.16 2.52 -10.48
N TYR A 28 0.39 3.61 -9.76
CA TYR A 28 0.36 3.66 -8.29
C TYR A 28 -1.02 3.25 -7.75
N GLY A 29 -2.09 3.83 -8.28
CA GLY A 29 -3.44 3.48 -7.84
C GLY A 29 -3.78 2.01 -8.14
N SER A 30 -3.37 1.49 -9.30
CA SER A 30 -3.56 0.06 -9.63
C SER A 30 -2.88 -0.87 -8.61
N LEU A 31 -1.71 -0.47 -8.10
CA LEU A 31 -1.00 -1.20 -7.05
C LEU A 31 -1.73 -1.13 -5.70
N CYS A 32 -2.25 0.03 -5.33
CA CYS A 32 -3.05 0.21 -4.11
C CYS A 32 -4.25 -0.76 -4.08
N HIS A 33 -4.90 -0.98 -5.23
CA HIS A 33 -5.99 -1.95 -5.35
C HIS A 33 -5.55 -3.39 -5.19
N ARG A 34 -4.42 -3.75 -5.80
CA ARG A 34 -3.95 -5.14 -5.86
C ARG A 34 -3.31 -5.60 -4.57
N PHE A 35 -2.64 -4.69 -3.85
CA PHE A 35 -1.82 -5.03 -2.70
C PHE A 35 -2.57 -5.78 -1.58
N PRO A 36 -3.76 -5.34 -1.09
CA PRO A 36 -4.45 -6.05 -0.02
C PRO A 36 -4.77 -7.51 -0.38
N ALA A 37 -5.23 -7.74 -1.62
CA ALA A 37 -5.53 -9.08 -2.12
C ALA A 37 -4.26 -9.94 -2.20
N MET A 38 -3.13 -9.37 -2.65
CA MET A 38 -1.86 -10.08 -2.68
C MET A 38 -1.36 -10.46 -1.28
N VAL A 39 -1.48 -9.56 -0.29
CA VAL A 39 -1.09 -9.87 1.10
C VAL A 39 -1.94 -11.00 1.68
N LEU A 40 -3.23 -11.03 1.40
CA LEU A 40 -4.11 -12.10 1.87
C LEU A 40 -3.79 -13.46 1.23
N LEU A 41 -3.39 -13.47 -0.06
CA LEU A 41 -3.10 -14.70 -0.79
C LEU A 41 -1.68 -15.24 -0.51
N ASN A 42 -0.68 -14.35 -0.51
CA ASN A 42 0.74 -14.69 -0.52
C ASN A 42 1.45 -14.37 0.81
N GLY A 43 0.77 -13.68 1.73
CA GLY A 43 1.38 -13.12 2.92
C GLY A 43 2.12 -11.80 2.67
N LEU A 44 2.42 -11.07 3.75
CA LEU A 44 3.07 -9.77 3.70
C LEU A 44 4.49 -9.87 3.10
N ARG A 45 5.32 -10.78 3.61
CA ARG A 45 6.75 -10.90 3.25
C ARG A 45 6.95 -11.15 1.75
N LEU A 46 6.22 -12.09 1.16
CA LEU A 46 6.36 -12.39 -0.27
C LEU A 46 5.81 -11.24 -1.13
N THR A 47 4.71 -10.62 -0.70
CA THR A 47 4.12 -9.48 -1.41
C THR A 47 5.07 -8.29 -1.43
N THR A 48 5.69 -7.95 -0.30
CA THR A 48 6.61 -6.82 -0.22
C THR A 48 7.90 -7.09 -1.01
N ALA A 49 8.43 -8.32 -0.94
CA ALA A 49 9.57 -8.73 -1.76
C ALA A 49 9.27 -8.61 -3.26
N PHE A 50 8.09 -9.03 -3.71
CA PHE A 50 7.65 -8.86 -5.10
C PHE A 50 7.62 -7.38 -5.51
N TYR A 51 7.10 -6.49 -4.66
CA TYR A 51 7.05 -5.06 -4.96
C TYR A 51 8.45 -4.43 -5.00
N GLN A 52 9.37 -4.88 -4.14
CA GLN A 52 10.76 -4.41 -4.11
C GLN A 52 11.58 -4.90 -5.31
N ALA A 53 11.28 -6.07 -5.87
CA ALA A 53 11.97 -6.61 -7.03
C ALA A 53 11.63 -5.89 -8.35
N GLN A 54 10.56 -5.09 -8.36
CA GLN A 54 10.09 -4.41 -9.57
C GLN A 54 10.86 -3.11 -9.78
N THR A 55 11.28 -2.86 -11.03
CA THR A 55 12.07 -1.67 -11.40
C THR A 55 11.22 -0.42 -11.69
N LYS A 56 9.89 -0.52 -11.55
CA LYS A 56 8.97 0.57 -11.86
C LYS A 56 8.83 1.52 -10.66
N ASP A 57 8.98 2.82 -10.90
CA ASP A 57 8.90 3.87 -9.87
C ASP A 57 7.66 3.76 -8.97
N ALA A 58 6.50 3.43 -9.55
CA ALA A 58 5.25 3.28 -8.80
C ALA A 58 5.30 2.16 -7.73
N HIS A 59 5.98 1.04 -7.99
CA HIS A 59 6.07 -0.07 -7.03
C HIS A 59 6.96 0.31 -5.84
N THR A 60 8.14 0.86 -6.16
CA THR A 60 9.10 1.35 -5.17
C THR A 60 8.52 2.47 -4.32
N GLN A 61 7.78 3.40 -4.94
CA GLN A 61 7.17 4.50 -4.20
C GLN A 61 6.03 4.02 -3.31
N TYR A 62 5.13 3.17 -3.83
CA TYR A 62 4.01 2.64 -3.04
C TYR A 62 4.48 1.89 -1.79
N ILE A 63 5.46 0.99 -1.94
CA ILE A 63 5.93 0.20 -0.79
C ILE A 63 6.64 1.08 0.25
N ARG A 64 7.33 2.14 -0.20
CA ARG A 64 7.93 3.14 0.68
C ARG A 64 6.88 3.92 1.45
N ASP A 65 5.87 4.46 0.77
CA ASP A 65 4.80 5.25 1.38
C ASP A 65 4.00 4.41 2.40
N LEU A 66 3.66 3.18 2.04
CA LEU A 66 2.99 2.25 2.95
C LEU A 66 3.86 1.95 4.18
N GLY A 67 5.17 1.78 3.97
CA GLY A 67 6.13 1.55 5.04
C GLY A 67 6.17 2.71 6.03
N ILE A 68 6.24 3.93 5.53
CA ILE A 68 6.17 5.16 6.34
C ILE A 68 4.87 5.20 7.15
N ALA A 69 3.73 4.88 6.54
CA ALA A 69 2.43 4.90 7.21
C ALA A 69 2.36 3.95 8.41
N ILE A 70 3.00 2.78 8.34
CA ILE A 70 2.97 1.76 9.40
C ILE A 70 4.25 1.68 10.25
N GLY A 71 5.23 2.55 9.99
CA GLY A 71 6.50 2.60 10.72
C GLY A 71 7.51 1.52 10.32
N ILE A 72 7.42 0.95 9.12
CA ILE A 72 8.39 -0.01 8.57
C ILE A 72 9.28 0.68 7.54
N GLN A 73 10.57 0.78 7.85
CA GLN A 73 11.56 1.38 6.94
C GLN A 73 12.19 0.36 5.99
N ASP A 74 12.44 -0.85 6.48
CA ASP A 74 13.08 -1.93 5.73
C ASP A 74 12.19 -3.16 5.65
N TRP A 75 11.57 -3.35 4.48
CA TRP A 75 10.70 -4.49 4.19
C TRP A 75 11.45 -5.82 4.05
N GLY A 76 12.78 -5.81 3.93
CA GLY A 76 13.61 -7.01 3.98
C GLY A 76 13.77 -7.57 5.38
N LYS A 77 13.60 -6.73 6.41
CA LYS A 77 13.76 -7.08 7.83
C LYS A 77 12.44 -7.14 8.57
N LEU A 78 11.43 -7.76 7.96
CA LEU A 78 10.18 -8.03 8.66
C LEU A 78 10.40 -8.96 9.86
N PRO A 79 9.69 -8.75 10.99
CA PRO A 79 9.87 -9.54 12.21
C PRO A 79 9.78 -11.05 11.94
N GLU A 80 10.66 -11.81 12.60
CA GLU A 80 10.60 -13.28 12.62
C GLU A 80 9.62 -13.79 13.68
N ASN A 81 9.41 -13.01 14.75
CA ASN A 81 8.43 -13.32 15.77
C ASN A 81 7.02 -13.35 15.17
N SER A 82 6.31 -14.48 15.35
CA SER A 82 5.00 -14.68 14.72
C SER A 82 3.93 -13.68 15.18
N MET A 83 3.99 -13.19 16.42
CA MET A 83 3.02 -12.20 16.92
C MET A 83 3.27 -10.82 16.29
N GLU A 84 4.52 -10.37 16.29
CA GLU A 84 4.91 -9.10 15.68
C GLU A 84 4.66 -9.10 14.17
N TYR A 85 4.97 -10.20 13.49
CA TYR A 85 4.69 -10.36 12.05
C TYR A 85 3.19 -10.29 11.74
N ARG A 86 2.34 -10.94 12.54
CA ARG A 86 0.87 -10.84 12.40
C ARG A 86 0.39 -9.42 12.65
N ASN A 87 0.94 -8.72 13.64
CA ASN A 87 0.59 -7.33 13.90
C ASN A 87 1.00 -6.42 12.74
N ALA A 88 2.22 -6.58 12.21
CA ALA A 88 2.68 -5.86 11.02
C ALA A 88 1.78 -6.14 9.80
N THR A 89 1.38 -7.39 9.59
CA THR A 89 0.45 -7.77 8.51
C THR A 89 -0.91 -7.10 8.67
N ARG A 90 -1.47 -7.06 9.88
CA ARG A 90 -2.74 -6.37 10.16
C ARG A 90 -2.63 -4.86 9.93
N SER A 91 -1.54 -4.24 10.38
CA SER A 91 -1.30 -2.80 10.17
C SER A 91 -1.14 -2.48 8.69
N ALA A 92 -0.38 -3.28 7.95
CA ALA A 92 -0.20 -3.11 6.50
C ALA A 92 -1.53 -3.22 5.75
N LEU A 93 -2.39 -4.19 6.09
CA LEU A 93 -3.72 -4.34 5.49
C LEU A 93 -4.63 -3.15 5.82
N ARG A 94 -4.65 -2.69 7.07
CA ARG A 94 -5.44 -1.52 7.50
C ARG A 94 -5.02 -0.26 6.75
N ALA A 95 -3.72 0.01 6.68
CA ALA A 95 -3.19 1.14 5.94
C ALA A 95 -3.52 1.02 4.44
N ALA A 96 -3.29 -0.15 3.83
CA ALA A 96 -3.54 -0.36 2.41
C ALA A 96 -5.01 -0.13 2.00
N ILE A 97 -5.98 -0.35 2.90
CA ILE A 97 -7.39 0.01 2.63
C ILE A 97 -7.55 1.52 2.44
N TRP A 98 -6.88 2.36 3.24
CA TRP A 98 -6.90 3.81 3.06
C TRP A 98 -6.24 4.25 1.76
N PHE A 99 -5.09 3.67 1.42
CA PHE A 99 -4.43 3.91 0.13
C PHE A 99 -5.34 3.56 -1.04
N LYS A 100 -6.00 2.40 -0.99
CA LYS A 100 -6.98 1.99 -2.00
C LYS A 100 -8.11 3.02 -2.13
N ARG A 101 -8.77 3.39 -1.03
CA ARG A 101 -9.89 4.35 -1.03
C ARG A 101 -9.51 5.69 -1.65
N TYR A 102 -8.34 6.22 -1.29
CA TYR A 102 -7.89 7.49 -1.84
C TYR A 102 -7.43 7.38 -3.29
N ALA A 103 -6.82 6.26 -3.69
CA ALA A 103 -6.49 6.00 -5.09
C ALA A 103 -7.76 5.98 -5.96
N GLU A 104 -8.84 5.34 -5.50
CA GLU A 104 -10.16 5.35 -6.17
C GLU A 104 -10.72 6.78 -6.28
N ALA A 105 -10.66 7.54 -5.18
CA ALA A 105 -11.25 8.87 -5.10
C ALA A 105 -10.49 9.94 -5.90
N ILE A 106 -9.16 9.93 -5.84
CA ILE A 106 -8.27 10.99 -6.36
C ILE A 106 -7.74 10.62 -7.74
N LEU A 107 -7.17 9.42 -7.88
CA LEU A 107 -6.55 8.97 -9.13
C LEU A 107 -7.58 8.40 -10.12
N LYS A 108 -8.84 8.27 -9.68
CA LYS A 108 -9.96 7.69 -10.45
C LYS A 108 -9.66 6.30 -10.99
N VAL A 109 -8.76 5.57 -10.33
CA VAL A 109 -8.48 4.18 -10.66
C VAL A 109 -9.64 3.34 -10.16
N ARG A 110 -10.28 2.58 -11.06
CA ARG A 110 -11.19 1.50 -10.70
C ARG A 110 -10.51 0.18 -11.00
N ASN A 111 -10.83 -0.86 -10.23
CA ASN A 111 -10.32 -2.20 -10.50
C ASN A 111 -10.65 -2.58 -11.95
N ALA A 112 -9.68 -3.13 -12.69
CA ALA A 112 -9.82 -3.51 -14.10
C ALA A 112 -10.92 -4.57 -14.39
N ARG A 113 -11.66 -5.04 -13.37
CA ARG A 113 -12.78 -5.97 -13.50
C ARG A 113 -14.16 -5.30 -13.62
N GLU A 114 -14.26 -3.98 -13.46
CA GLU A 114 -15.53 -3.24 -13.53
C GLU A 114 -15.67 -2.35 -14.78
N SER A 115 -14.64 -2.29 -15.63
CA SER A 115 -14.65 -1.52 -16.88
C SER A 115 -15.22 -2.28 -18.09
N GLU A 116 -15.77 -3.48 -17.87
CA GLU A 116 -16.33 -4.36 -18.92
C GLU A 116 -17.82 -4.69 -18.69
N GLN A 117 -18.58 -3.79 -18.06
CA GLN A 117 -20.05 -3.88 -17.96
C GLN A 117 -20.74 -2.62 -18.48
#